data_AF-A0A562M244-F1
#
_entry.id   AF-A0A562M244-F1
#
_cell.length_a   1.000
_cell.length_b   1.000
_cell.length_c   1.000
_cell.angle_alpha   90.00
_cell.angle_beta   90.00
_cell.angle_gamma   90.00
#
_symmetry.space_group_name_H-M   'P 1'
#
loop_
_entity.id
_entity.type
_entity.pdbx_description
1 polymer ?
#
loop_
_entity_poly.entity_id
_entity_poly.type
_entity_poly.pdbx_seq_one_letter_code
_entity_poly.pdbx_strand_id
1 'polypeptide(L)' 'MINLNVFSQILSLIDRELFKDLVSKHKSDKHQKGINSWTHLVSMLFCHFSSADSVRDISNGLRST' A
#
# COMPACT_ATOMS: atom_id res chain seq x y z
N MET A 1 -16.30 17.35 6.24
CA MET A 1 -14.89 17.29 5.80
C MET A 1 -14.35 15.95 6.26
N ILE A 2 -14.06 15.01 5.34
CA ILE A 2 -13.58 13.69 5.72
C ILE A 2 -12.16 13.88 6.25
N ASN A 3 -11.93 13.57 7.53
CA ASN A 3 -10.62 13.71 8.14
C ASN A 3 -9.78 12.48 7.75
N LEU A 4 -9.26 12.52 6.53
CA LEU A 4 -8.41 11.48 5.96
C LEU A 4 -7.02 11.57 6.59
N ASN A 5 -6.51 10.46 7.12
CA ASN A 5 -5.14 10.36 7.63
C ASN A 5 -4.14 10.85 6.56
N VAL A 6 -3.11 11.59 6.96
CA VAL A 6 -1.99 12.03 6.11
C VAL A 6 -1.46 10.90 5.22
N PHE A 7 -1.38 9.67 5.72
CA PHE A 7 -0.98 8.52 4.90
C PHE A 7 -1.92 8.28 3.71
N SER A 8 -3.24 8.37 3.92
CA SER A 8 -4.22 8.25 2.84
C SER A 8 -4.18 9.42 1.84
N GLN A 9 -3.79 10.61 2.30
CA GLN A 9 -3.55 11.76 1.42
C GLN A 9 -2.31 11.52 0.55
N ILE A 10 -1.23 10.98 1.11
CA ILE A 10 -0.04 10.60 0.34
C ILE A 10 -0.38 9.52 -0.70
N LEU A 11 -1.13 8.47 -0.30
CA LEU A 11 -1.57 7.43 -1.24
C LEU A 11 -2.45 7.99 -2.36
N SER A 12 -3.20 9.06 -2.11
CA SER A 12 -4.04 9.70 -3.13
C SER A 12 -3.24 10.38 -4.25
N LEU A 13 -1.95 10.67 -4.02
CA LEU A 13 -1.05 11.20 -5.05
C LEU A 13 -0.63 10.14 -6.06
N ILE A 14 -0.84 8.86 -5.75
CA ILE A 14 -0.52 7.74 -6.64
C ILE A 14 -1.72 7.44 -7.52
N ASP A 15 -1.56 7.61 -8.82
CA ASP A 15 -2.59 7.28 -9.80
C ASP A 15 -2.89 5.76 -9.80
N ARG A 16 -4.11 5.41 -9.41
CA ARG A 16 -4.57 4.03 -9.28
C ARG A 16 -4.79 3.35 -10.64
N GLU A 17 -5.18 4.10 -11.66
CA GLU A 17 -5.39 3.56 -13.01
C GLU A 17 -4.05 3.24 -13.66
N LEU A 18 -3.12 4.20 -13.62
CA LEU A 18 -1.76 3.98 -14.12
C LEU A 18 -1.07 2.80 -13.41
N PHE A 19 -1.25 2.68 -12.09
CA PHE A 19 -0.71 1.54 -11.36
C PHE A 19 -1.34 0.21 -11.80
N LYS A 20 -2.66 0.17 -12.00
CA LYS A 20 -3.38 -1.03 -12.46
C LYS A 20 -2.91 -1.45 -13.86
N ASP A 21 -2.67 -0.49 -14.75
CA ASP A 21 -2.14 -0.74 -16.08
C ASP A 21 -0.74 -1.33 -16.03
N LEU A 22 0.12 -0.84 -15.13
CA LEU A 22 1.45 -1.42 -14.89
C LEU A 22 1.36 -2.85 -14.36
N VAL A 23 0.48 -3.11 -13.39
CA VAL A 23 0.26 -4.47 -12.87
C VAL A 23 -0.20 -5.43 -13.95
N SER A 24 -1.11 -4.99 -14.84
CA SER A 24 -1.59 -5.76 -15.97
C SER A 24 -0.48 -6.03 -16.98
N LYS A 25 0.26 -4.98 -17.38
CA LYS A 25 1.38 -5.05 -18.34
C LYS A 25 2.46 -6.03 -17.89
N HIS A 26 2.81 -6.02 -16.60
CA HIS A 26 3.86 -6.86 -16.04
C HIS A 26 3.35 -8.18 -15.45
N LYS A 27 2.02 -8.40 -15.43
CA LYS A 27 1.37 -9.58 -14.83
C LYS A 27 1.83 -9.83 -13.39
N SER A 28 2.09 -8.76 -12.64
CA SER A 28 2.68 -8.82 -11.30
C SER A 28 1.82 -9.62 -10.30
N ASP A 29 0.52 -9.68 -10.54
CA ASP A 29 -0.46 -10.37 -9.68
C ASP A 29 -0.77 -11.82 -10.12
N LYS A 30 -0.10 -12.38 -11.15
CA LYS A 30 -0.50 -13.68 -11.75
C LYS A 30 -0.50 -14.87 -10.76
N HIS A 31 0.38 -14.87 -9.77
CA HIS A 31 0.51 -15.96 -8.77
C HIS A 31 0.45 -15.46 -7.33
N GLN A 32 -0.20 -14.32 -7.11
CA GLN A 32 -0.34 -13.80 -5.75
C GLN A 32 -1.17 -14.75 -4.87
N LYS A 33 -0.80 -14.89 -3.60
CA LYS A 33 -1.53 -15.70 -2.61
C LYS A 33 -2.11 -14.82 -1.49
N GLY A 34 -2.85 -13.79 -1.88
CA GLY A 34 -3.58 -12.89 -0.97
C GLY A 34 -3.01 -11.46 -0.85
N ILE A 35 -1.72 -11.25 -1.13
CA ILE A 35 -1.12 -9.91 -1.19
C ILE A 35 -0.96 -9.51 -2.65
N ASN A 36 -1.76 -8.55 -3.11
CA ASN A 36 -1.65 -7.99 -4.46
C ASN A 36 -0.59 -6.89 -4.51
N SER A 37 -0.20 -6.51 -5.72
CA SER A 37 0.82 -5.49 -5.95
C SER A 37 0.47 -4.15 -5.28
N TRP A 38 -0.82 -3.79 -5.22
CA TRP A 38 -1.26 -2.57 -4.55
C TRP A 38 -1.11 -2.66 -3.03
N THR A 39 -1.58 -3.74 -2.42
CA THR A 39 -1.44 -4.01 -0.98
C THR A 39 0.04 -4.08 -0.59
N HIS A 40 0.87 -4.64 -1.44
CA HIS A 40 2.32 -4.69 -1.23
C HIS A 40 2.94 -3.27 -1.25
N LEU A 41 2.58 -2.44 -2.23
CA LEU A 41 3.02 -1.04 -2.30
C LEU A 41 2.60 -0.25 -1.05
N VAL A 42 1.33 -0.34 -0.66
CA VAL A 42 0.80 0.35 0.52
C VAL A 42 1.54 -0.09 1.79
N SER A 43 1.77 -1.40 1.94
CA SER A 43 2.49 -1.95 3.08
C SER A 43 3.94 -1.45 3.16
N MET A 44 4.63 -1.39 2.02
CA MET A 44 6.01 -0.90 1.95
C MET A 44 6.11 0.60 2.24
N LEU A 45 5.20 1.42 1.68
CA LEU A 45 5.16 2.85 1.98
C LEU A 45 4.87 3.10 3.46
N PHE A 46 3.93 2.34 4.03
CA PHE A 46 3.64 2.42 5.45
C PHE A 46 4.88 2.09 6.29
N CYS A 47 5.59 1.01 5.98
CA CYS A 47 6.82 0.61 6.66
C CYS A 47 7.89 1.70 6.64
N HIS A 48 8.12 2.31 5.47
CA HIS A 48 9.13 3.36 5.32
C HIS A 48 8.77 4.62 6.09
N PHE A 49 7.51 5.03 6.10
CA PHE A 49 7.08 6.25 6.81
C PHE A 49 6.92 6.06 8.31
N SER A 50 6.60 4.85 8.77
CA SER A 50 6.46 4.53 10.19
C SER A 50 7.79 4.20 10.87
N SER A 51 8.91 4.14 10.11
CA SER A 51 10.18 3.60 10.60
C SER A 51 9.99 2.27 11.34
N ALA A 52 9.09 1.43 10.83
CA ALA A 52 8.71 0.20 11.52
C ALA A 52 9.90 -0.78 11.56
N ASP A 53 10.32 -1.13 12.77
CA ASP A 53 11.41 -2.08 13.00
C ASP A 53 10.96 -3.55 12.89
N SER A 54 9.64 -3.81 12.84
CA SER A 54 9.11 -5.17 12.76
C SER A 54 7.85 -5.31 11.90
N VAL A 55 7.66 -6.51 11.35
CA VAL A 55 6.46 -6.90 10.60
C VAL A 55 5.18 -6.83 11.47
N ARG A 56 5.34 -6.94 12.79
CA ARG A 56 4.25 -6.78 13.76
C ARG A 56 3.78 -5.34 13.84
N ASP A 57 4.70 -4.39 13.87
CA ASP A 57 4.38 -2.95 13.92
C ASP A 57 3.70 -2.51 12.62
N ILE A 58 4.17 -3.03 11.48
CA ILE A 58 3.50 -2.83 10.18
C ILE A 58 2.06 -3.36 10.23
N SER A 59 1.87 -4.60 10.71
CA SER A 59 0.55 -5.24 10.75
C SER A 59 -0.43 -4.53 11.68
N ASN A 60 0.05 -4.06 12.83
CA ASN A 60 -0.79 -3.33 13.79
C ASN A 60 -1.08 -1.91 13.30
N GLY A 61 -0.10 -1.23 12.70
CA GLY A 61 -0.26 0.12 12.15
C GLY A 61 -1.22 0.17 10.97
N LEU A 62 -1.16 -0.79 10.06
CA LEU A 62 -2.11 -0.92 8.94
C LEU A 62 -3.54 -1.26 9.38
N ARG A 63 -3.74 -1.82 10.57
CA ARG A 63 -5.08 -2.06 11.14
C ARG A 63 -5.65 -0.85 11.89
N SER A 64 -4.78 0.09 12.26
CA SER A 64 -5.16 1.31 12.98
C SER A 64 -5.49 2.48 12.05
N THR A 65 -5.43 2.24 10.72
CA THR A 65 -5.81 3.17 9.65
C THR A 65 -7.16 2.81 9.09
#